data_AF-K1TL26-F1
#
_entry.id   AF-K1TL26-F1
#
_cell.length_a   1.000
_cell.length_b   1.000
_cell.length_c   1.000
_cell.angle_alpha   90.00
_cell.angle_beta   90.00
_cell.angle_gamma   90.00
#
_symmetry.space_group_name_H-M   'P 1'
#
loop_
_entity.id
_entity.type
_entity.pdbx_description
1 polymer ?
#
loop_
_entity_poly.entity_id
_entity_poly.type
_entity_poly.pdbx_seq_one_letter_code
_entity_poly.pdbx_strand_id
1 'polypeptide(L)'
;MLKLMYITNRPEVAQIAEQAGVDWIFVDMEFIGKDARQGGLDTVQNHHTVEDVRRIKQSVTNAKVLVRVNPIHDALDNYPSSKDEIVHTPTAYGRAASQVLPAV
;
A
#
# COMPACT_ATOMS: atom_id res chain seq x y z
N MET A 1 19.83 6.15 -14.13
CA MET A 1 18.80 7.11 -13.66
C MET A 1 18.28 6.64 -12.32
N LEU A 2 18.03 7.57 -11.39
CA LEU A 2 17.39 7.31 -10.11
C LEU A 2 15.90 7.02 -10.32
N LYS A 3 15.34 6.09 -9.55
CA LYS A 3 13.89 5.90 -9.48
C LYS A 3 13.35 6.55 -8.22
N LEU A 4 12.32 7.36 -8.36
CA LEU A 4 11.70 8.08 -7.26
C LEU A 4 10.43 7.37 -6.77
N MET A 5 10.19 7.45 -5.46
CA MET A 5 9.02 6.87 -4.81
C MET A 5 8.41 7.87 -3.84
N TYR A 6 7.08 7.93 -3.79
CA TYR A 6 6.33 8.80 -2.88
C TYR A 6 5.22 8.03 -2.18
N ILE A 7 5.08 8.21 -0.87
CA ILE A 7 4.10 7.49 -0.04
C ILE A 7 2.86 8.36 0.16
N THR A 8 1.68 7.91 -0.29
CA THR A 8 0.41 8.61 -0.04
C THR A 8 -0.80 7.73 -0.34
N ASN A 9 -1.93 7.99 0.35
CA ASN A 9 -3.26 7.46 0.03
C ASN A 9 -4.21 8.52 -0.56
N ARG A 10 -3.71 9.74 -0.82
CA ARG A 10 -4.50 10.84 -1.37
C ARG A 10 -4.34 10.89 -2.90
N PRO A 11 -5.41 10.63 -3.68
CA PRO A 11 -5.36 10.65 -5.15
C PRO A 11 -4.76 11.93 -5.74
N GLU A 12 -5.15 13.09 -5.21
CA GLU A 12 -4.66 14.39 -5.67
C GLU A 12 -3.16 14.57 -5.45
N VAL A 13 -2.63 14.02 -4.35
CA VAL A 13 -1.19 14.08 -4.05
C VAL A 13 -0.42 13.10 -4.95
N ALA A 14 -0.98 11.93 -5.21
CA ALA A 14 -0.40 10.95 -6.12
C ALA A 14 -0.27 11.49 -7.55
N GLN A 15 -1.27 12.24 -8.02
CA GLN A 15 -1.23 12.92 -9.32
C GLN A 15 -0.14 13.98 -9.38
N ILE A 16 0.01 14.80 -8.34
CA ILE A 16 1.07 15.81 -8.26
C ILE A 16 2.45 15.13 -8.27
N ALA A 17 2.61 14.06 -7.49
CA ALA A 17 3.85 13.28 -7.46
C ALA A 17 4.20 12.69 -8.82
N GLU A 18 3.24 12.07 -9.52
CA GLU A 18 3.42 11.56 -10.87
C GLU A 18 3.85 12.66 -11.85
N GLN A 19 3.18 13.81 -11.82
CA GLN A 19 3.52 14.97 -12.67
C GLN A 19 4.92 15.53 -12.37
N ALA A 20 5.39 15.40 -11.13
CA ALA A 20 6.74 15.77 -10.72
C ALA A 20 7.81 14.73 -11.10
N GLY A 21 7.43 13.63 -11.76
CA GLY A 21 8.35 12.60 -12.24
C GLY A 21 8.60 11.46 -11.26
N VAL A 22 7.69 11.24 -10.29
CA VAL A 22 7.77 10.07 -9.39
C VAL A 22 7.40 8.80 -10.16
N ASP A 23 8.27 7.79 -10.11
CA ASP A 23 8.08 6.51 -10.79
C ASP A 23 7.10 5.58 -10.05
N TRP A 24 7.06 5.64 -8.71
CA TRP A 24 6.26 4.74 -7.87
C TRP A 24 5.47 5.50 -6.80
N ILE A 25 4.16 5.28 -6.78
CA ILE A 25 3.32 5.66 -5.63
C ILE A 25 3.23 4.46 -4.70
N PHE A 26 3.60 4.67 -3.45
CA PHE A 26 3.64 3.63 -2.44
C PHE A 26 2.48 3.79 -1.45
N VAL A 27 1.61 2.78 -1.39
CA VAL A 27 0.54 2.66 -0.40
C VAL A 27 0.95 1.63 0.65
N ASP A 28 1.04 2.07 1.90
CA ASP A 28 1.42 1.23 3.03
C ASP A 28 0.20 0.81 3.84
N MET A 29 -0.16 -0.48 3.77
CA MET A 29 -1.30 -1.07 4.49
C MET A 29 -0.86 -1.90 5.72
N GLU A 30 0.44 -1.98 6.01
CA GLU A 30 0.95 -2.72 7.15
C GLU A 30 0.52 -2.07 8.47
N PHE A 31 0.01 -2.87 9.41
CA PHE A 31 -0.26 -2.44 10.79
C PHE A 31 0.14 -3.49 11.84
N ILE A 32 0.25 -4.77 11.48
CA ILE A 32 0.64 -5.83 12.44
C ILE A 32 2.08 -5.59 12.91
N GLY A 33 2.23 -5.49 14.24
CA GLY A 33 3.53 -5.26 14.87
C GLY A 33 4.13 -3.86 14.63
N LYS A 34 3.38 -2.90 14.04
CA LYS A 34 3.84 -1.50 13.95
C LYS A 34 3.94 -0.85 15.31
N ASP A 35 2.93 -1.00 16.15
CA ASP A 35 2.88 -0.36 17.48
C ASP A 35 4.00 -0.84 18.40
N ALA A 36 4.33 -2.14 18.33
CA ALA A 36 5.45 -2.70 19.09
C ALA A 36 6.82 -2.18 18.62
N ARG A 37 6.97 -1.84 17.34
CA ARG A 37 8.21 -1.33 16.74
C ARG A 37 8.33 0.19 16.77
N GLN A 38 7.21 0.91 16.80
CA GLN A 38 7.13 2.38 16.75
C GLN A 38 6.70 2.99 18.10
N GLY A 39 6.53 2.17 19.14
CA GLY A 39 6.15 2.61 20.47
C GLY A 39 7.05 3.73 21.01
N GLY A 40 6.48 4.93 21.13
CA GLY A 40 7.17 6.15 21.60
C GLY A 40 7.24 7.27 20.56
N LEU A 41 6.85 7.02 19.30
CA LEU A 41 6.73 8.05 18.26
C LEU A 41 5.25 8.27 17.92
N ASP A 42 4.87 9.53 17.70
CA ASP A 42 3.51 9.95 17.31
C ASP A 42 3.27 9.63 15.82
N THR A 43 3.37 8.35 15.46
CA THR A 43 3.30 7.89 14.07
C THR A 43 1.87 7.56 13.68
N VAL A 44 1.44 8.09 12.54
CA VAL A 44 0.15 7.76 11.93
C VAL A 44 0.07 6.24 11.71
N GLN A 45 -0.84 5.60 12.43
CA GLN A 45 -1.28 4.24 12.14
C GLN A 45 -2.06 4.30 10.83
N ASN A 46 -1.38 4.11 9.69
CA ASN A 46 -2.02 4.13 8.38
C ASN A 46 -3.03 2.98 8.29
N HIS A 47 -4.32 3.32 8.37
CA HIS A 47 -5.43 2.42 8.07
C HIS A 47 -5.72 2.46 6.56
N HIS A 48 -4.69 2.36 5.72
CA HIS A 48 -4.92 2.33 4.28
C HIS A 48 -5.62 1.04 3.92
N THR A 49 -6.74 1.18 3.22
CA THR A 49 -7.63 0.11 2.82
C THR A 49 -7.29 -0.36 1.40
N VAL A 50 -7.82 -1.52 1.02
CA VAL A 50 -7.87 -1.98 -0.38
C VAL A 50 -8.48 -0.90 -1.29
N GLU A 51 -9.48 -0.16 -0.80
CA GLU A 51 -10.12 0.93 -1.52
C GLU A 51 -9.17 2.11 -1.75
N ASP A 52 -8.27 2.43 -0.81
CA ASP A 52 -7.22 3.44 -1.02
C ASP A 52 -6.32 3.08 -2.19
N VAL A 53 -5.88 1.82 -2.27
CA VAL A 53 -5.07 1.36 -3.40
C VAL A 53 -5.84 1.50 -4.71
N ARG A 54 -7.13 1.14 -4.73
CA ARG A 54 -7.99 1.28 -5.92
C ARG A 54 -8.08 2.74 -6.36
N ARG A 55 -8.36 3.66 -5.43
CA ARG A 55 -8.43 5.11 -5.70
C ARG A 55 -7.10 5.67 -6.21
N ILE A 56 -6.00 5.31 -5.56
CA ILE A 56 -4.65 5.71 -5.99
C ILE A 56 -4.37 5.19 -7.40
N LYS A 57 -4.66 3.92 -7.68
CA LYS A 57 -4.38 3.35 -8.99
C LYS A 57 -5.20 3.98 -10.11
N GLN A 58 -6.44 4.38 -9.83
CA GLN A 58 -7.29 5.11 -10.77
C GLN A 58 -6.82 6.56 -10.99
N SER A 59 -6.08 7.13 -10.04
CA SER A 59 -5.60 8.52 -10.11
C SER A 59 -4.33 8.71 -10.93
N VAL A 60 -3.50 7.67 -11.08
CA VAL A 60 -2.18 7.73 -11.74
C VAL A 60 -2.15 6.93 -13.05
N THR A 61 -1.45 7.45 -14.05
CA THR A 61 -1.41 6.87 -15.40
C THR A 61 -0.10 6.13 -15.70
N ASN A 62 1.03 6.75 -15.38
CA ASN A 62 2.38 6.30 -15.71
C ASN A 62 3.10 5.69 -14.50
N ALA A 63 2.88 6.25 -13.32
CA ALA A 63 3.48 5.80 -12.08
C ALA A 63 2.96 4.40 -11.73
N LYS A 64 3.87 3.57 -11.25
CA LYS A 64 3.55 2.24 -10.71
C LYS A 64 2.98 2.40 -9.31
N VAL A 65 2.06 1.52 -8.94
CA VAL A 65 1.58 1.45 -7.56
C VAL A 65 2.27 0.28 -6.87
N LEU A 66 3.00 0.58 -5.81
CA LEU A 66 3.60 -0.39 -4.90
C LEU A 66 2.72 -0.47 -3.66
N VAL A 67 2.40 -1.67 -3.21
CA VAL A 67 1.61 -1.88 -1.98
C VAL A 67 2.41 -2.74 -1.02
N ARG A 68 2.52 -2.28 0.23
CA ARG A 68 3.04 -3.09 1.33
C ARG A 68 1.88 -3.61 2.14
N VAL A 69 1.88 -4.92 2.33
CA VAL A 69 0.92 -5.65 3.16
C VAL A 69 1.60 -6.11 4.44
N ASN A 70 0.82 -6.69 5.35
CA ASN A 70 1.36 -7.23 6.59
C ASN A 70 2.38 -8.35 6.33
N PRO A 71 3.28 -8.64 7.30
CA PRO A 71 4.08 -9.86 7.30
C PRO A 71 3.20 -11.10 7.15
N ILE A 72 3.78 -12.27 6.83
CA ILE A 72 2.99 -13.51 6.79
C ILE A 72 2.45 -13.81 8.20
N HIS A 73 1.13 -13.88 8.33
CA HIS A 73 0.40 -14.19 9.56
C HIS A 73 -0.84 -15.05 9.30
N ASP A 74 -1.27 -15.73 10.35
CA ASP A 74 -2.57 -16.40 10.41
C ASP A 74 -3.69 -15.38 10.58
N ALA A 75 -4.94 -15.84 10.46
CA ALA A 75 -6.10 -14.98 10.72
C ALA A 75 -6.09 -14.47 12.17
N LEU A 76 -6.42 -13.19 12.35
CA LEU A 76 -6.68 -12.58 13.65
C LEU A 76 -8.20 -12.45 13.86
N ASP A 77 -8.63 -12.19 15.09
CA ASP A 77 -10.06 -12.14 15.47
C ASP A 77 -10.93 -11.28 14.55
N ASN A 78 -10.37 -10.20 14.00
CA ASN A 78 -11.05 -9.25 13.11
C ASN A 78 -10.28 -8.97 11.82
N TYR A 79 -9.31 -9.81 11.44
CA TYR A 79 -8.49 -9.59 10.27
C TYR A 79 -8.16 -10.90 9.53
N PRO A 80 -8.32 -10.96 8.20
CA PRO A 80 -8.06 -12.17 7.42
C PRO A 80 -6.61 -12.64 7.55
N SER A 81 -6.33 -13.89 7.16
CA SER A 81 -4.94 -14.36 7.06
C SER A 81 -4.22 -13.70 5.88
N SER A 82 -2.88 -13.70 5.88
CA SER A 82 -2.13 -13.16 4.73
C SER A 82 -2.45 -13.89 3.42
N LYS A 83 -2.82 -15.18 3.49
CA LYS A 83 -3.28 -15.93 2.33
C LYS A 83 -4.56 -15.31 1.76
N ASP A 84 -5.51 -14.99 2.62
CA ASP A 84 -6.77 -14.39 2.21
C ASP A 84 -6.59 -12.95 1.74
N GLU A 85 -5.73 -12.15 2.38
CA GLU A 85 -5.36 -10.82 1.87
C GLU A 85 -4.81 -10.91 0.46
N ILE A 86 -3.79 -11.73 0.23
CA ILE A 86 -3.13 -11.86 -1.06
C ILE A 86 -4.10 -12.39 -2.12
N VAL A 87 -5.08 -13.24 -1.76
CA VAL A 87 -6.08 -13.84 -2.66
C VAL A 87 -7.31 -12.96 -2.91
N HIS A 88 -7.65 -12.03 -2.02
CA HIS A 88 -8.69 -11.02 -2.27
C HIS A 88 -8.13 -9.77 -2.96
N THR A 89 -6.81 -9.58 -2.90
CA THR A 89 -6.07 -8.56 -3.65
C THR A 89 -5.91 -8.81 -5.18
N PRO A 90 -6.17 -9.97 -5.81
CA PRO A 90 -6.07 -10.14 -7.27
C PRO A 90 -7.43 -10.16 -7.97
N THR A 91 -8.53 -10.54 -7.30
CA THR A 91 -9.87 -10.62 -7.90
C THR A 91 -10.61 -9.28 -7.90
N ALA A 92 -10.28 -8.36 -6.98
CA ALA A 92 -10.71 -6.96 -7.05
C ALA A 92 -9.84 -6.10 -7.99
N TYR A 93 -8.70 -6.63 -8.45
CA TYR A 93 -7.65 -5.92 -9.18
C TYR A 93 -7.38 -6.55 -10.55
N GLY A 94 -8.20 -6.20 -11.55
CA GLY A 94 -7.88 -6.53 -12.93
C GLY A 94 -6.50 -6.00 -13.33
N ARG A 95 -5.48 -6.87 -13.43
CA ARG A 95 -4.11 -6.56 -13.90
C ARG A 95 -3.46 -5.28 -13.32
N ALA A 96 -3.80 -4.85 -12.10
CA ALA A 96 -3.59 -3.44 -11.71
C ALA A 96 -2.46 -3.15 -10.69
N ALA A 97 -1.93 -4.15 -9.97
CA ALA A 97 -0.78 -3.94 -9.06
C ALA A 97 0.50 -4.50 -9.69
N SER A 98 1.48 -3.63 -9.95
CA SER A 98 2.75 -4.02 -10.56
C SER A 98 3.67 -4.78 -9.59
N GLN A 99 3.44 -4.72 -8.28
CA GLN A 99 4.20 -5.46 -7.26
C GLN A 99 3.51 -5.38 -5.88
N VAL A 100 3.30 -6.52 -5.21
CA VAL A 100 2.89 -6.61 -3.79
C VAL A 100 4.04 -7.26 -3.04
N LEU A 101 4.47 -6.66 -1.93
CA LEU A 101 5.58 -7.16 -1.12
C LEU A 101 5.13 -7.31 0.34
N PRO A 102 5.35 -8.49 0.97
CA PRO A 102 5.15 -8.64 2.41
C PRO A 102 6.21 -7.81 3.15
N ALA A 103 5.84 -7.27 4.31
CA ALA A 103 6.82 -6.70 5.21
C ALA A 103 7.73 -7.80 5.76
N VAL A 104 9.04 -7.59 5.65
CA VAL A 104 10.10 -8.42 6.25
C VAL A 104 10.29 -8.13 7.73
#